data_AF-A0A7K0A9S3-F1
#
_entry.id   AF-A0A7K0A9S3-F1
#
_cell.length_a   1.000
_cell.length_b   1.000
_cell.length_c   1.000
_cell.angle_alpha   90.00
_cell.angle_beta   90.00
_cell.angle_gamma   90.00
#
_symmetry.space_group_name_H-M   'P 1'
#
loop_
_entity.id
_entity.type
_entity.pdbx_description
1 polymer ?
#
loop_
_entity_poly.entity_id
_entity_poly.type
_entity_poly.pdbx_seq_one_letter_code
_entity_poly.pdbx_strand_id
1 'polypeptide(L)'
;MNPDLLLAHYHEIGLKGRNRPRFEKALRDNLTRALGDSAARVRLVSGRVEILEPKPDALERVTRVFGVANVAPVLVARADLDSIVAT
;
A
#
# COMPACT_ATOMS: atom_id res chain seq x y z
N MET A 1 11.96 7.41 12.50
CA MET A 1 11.74 8.19 11.27
C MET A 1 10.33 7.88 10.82
N ASN A 2 9.50 8.89 10.53
CA ASN A 2 8.17 8.62 9.99
C ASN A 2 8.31 8.22 8.51
N PRO A 3 7.65 7.17 8.05
CA PRO A 3 7.68 6.80 6.64
C PRO A 3 6.94 7.85 5.81
N ASP A 4 7.39 8.07 4.58
CA ASP A 4 6.68 8.93 3.62
C ASP A 4 5.36 8.28 3.19
N LEU A 5 5.35 6.96 3.05
CA LEU A 5 4.16 6.16 2.79
C LEU A 5 4.30 4.72 3.29
N LEU A 6 3.18 4.00 3.35
CA LEU A 6 3.21 2.53 3.47
C LEU A 6 3.02 1.91 2.07
N LEU A 7 3.92 1.00 1.70
CA LEU A 7 3.84 0.24 0.47
C LEU A 7 3.39 -1.18 0.79
N ALA A 8 2.20 -1.55 0.35
CA ALA A 8 1.66 -2.89 0.52
C ALA A 8 1.70 -3.68 -0.80
N HIS A 9 2.09 -4.95 -0.70
CA HIS A 9 2.02 -5.91 -1.79
C HIS A 9 0.83 -6.84 -1.53
N TYR A 10 0.15 -7.27 -2.60
CA TYR A 10 -0.88 -8.30 -2.53
C TYR A 10 -0.40 -9.57 -3.24
N HIS A 11 -0.91 -10.73 -2.82
CA HIS A 11 -0.52 -12.00 -3.44
C HIS A 11 -1.09 -12.12 -4.85
N GLU A 12 -0.26 -12.50 -5.84
CA GLU A 12 -0.67 -12.72 -7.24
C GLU A 12 -1.60 -13.93 -7.44
N ILE A 13 -1.82 -14.73 -6.39
CA ILE A 13 -2.53 -16.03 -6.45
C ILE A 13 -3.97 -15.90 -7.00
N GLY A 14 -4.60 -14.72 -6.91
CA GLY A 14 -5.95 -14.47 -7.41
C GLY A 14 -6.08 -14.06 -8.89
N LEU A 15 -4.98 -13.89 -9.64
CA LEU A 15 -5.03 -13.19 -10.94
C LEU A 15 -5.23 -14.08 -12.18
N LYS A 16 -5.46 -15.39 -12.02
CA LYS A 16 -5.80 -16.26 -13.14
C LYS A 16 -7.22 -15.94 -13.66
N GLY A 17 -7.38 -15.84 -14.97
CA GLY A 17 -8.71 -15.73 -15.61
C GLY A 17 -9.40 -14.36 -15.52
N ARG A 18 -8.64 -13.24 -15.58
CA ARG A 18 -9.17 -11.85 -15.64
C ARG A 18 -9.80 -11.31 -14.34
N ASN A 19 -9.58 -11.96 -13.19
CA ASN A 19 -10.11 -11.50 -11.90
C ASN A 19 -9.39 -10.29 -11.29
N ARG A 20 -8.25 -9.85 -11.86
CA ARG A 20 -7.44 -8.74 -11.35
C ARG A 20 -8.22 -7.48 -11.03
N PRO A 21 -9.03 -6.91 -11.95
CA PRO A 21 -9.68 -5.64 -11.68
C PRO A 21 -10.71 -5.74 -10.54
N ARG A 22 -11.40 -6.89 -10.43
CA ARG A 22 -12.34 -7.15 -9.32
C ARG A 22 -11.61 -7.26 -7.98
N PHE A 23 -10.51 -8.02 -7.95
CA PHE A 23 -9.70 -8.18 -6.75
C PHE A 23 -9.13 -6.84 -6.28
N GLU A 24 -8.48 -6.09 -7.18
CA GLU A 24 -7.87 -4.80 -6.85
C GLU A 24 -8.91 -3.79 -6.36
N LYS A 25 -10.09 -3.76 -6.98
CA LYS A 25 -11.22 -2.94 -6.52
C LYS A 25 -11.60 -3.29 -5.09
N ALA A 26 -11.85 -4.57 -4.80
CA ALA A 26 -12.24 -5.03 -3.47
C ALA A 26 -11.16 -4.77 -2.42
N LEU A 27 -9.88 -5.00 -2.77
CA LEU A 27 -8.75 -4.73 -1.89
C LEU A 27 -8.66 -3.24 -1.53
N ARG A 28 -8.74 -2.36 -2.53
CA ARG A 28 -8.73 -0.91 -2.30
C ARG A 28 -9.90 -0.50 -1.41
N ASP A 29 -11.11 -0.96 -1.69
CA ASP A 29 -12.29 -0.57 -0.93
C ASP A 29 -12.20 -1.07 0.53
N ASN A 30 -11.68 -2.28 0.76
CA ASN A 30 -11.42 -2.82 2.10
C ASN A 30 -10.34 -2.03 2.85
N LEU A 31 -9.23 -1.68 2.19
CA LEU A 31 -8.15 -0.87 2.77
C LEU A 31 -8.65 0.50 3.16
N THR A 32 -9.39 1.19 2.27
CA THR A 32 -9.98 2.51 2.57
C THR A 32 -10.88 2.44 3.80
N ARG A 33 -11.71 1.40 3.92
CA ARG A 33 -12.58 1.22 5.11
C ARG A 33 -11.79 0.93 6.38
N ALA A 34 -10.78 0.05 6.31
CA ALA A 34 -9.97 -0.33 7.47
C ALA A 34 -9.11 0.83 7.98
N LEU A 35 -8.55 1.61 7.06
CA LEU A 35 -7.74 2.77 7.38
C LEU A 35 -8.60 3.92 7.90
N GLY A 36 -9.78 4.17 7.33
CA GLY A 36 -10.62 5.29 7.78
C GLY A 36 -9.84 6.61 7.71
N ASP A 37 -9.69 7.28 8.86
CA ASP A 37 -8.91 8.51 8.99
C ASP A 37 -7.40 8.28 9.25
N SER A 38 -6.93 7.04 9.32
CA SER A 38 -5.52 6.69 9.53
C SER A 38 -4.65 6.85 8.27
N ALA A 39 -5.23 7.20 7.12
CA ALA A 39 -4.47 7.55 5.91
C ALA A 39 -5.28 8.52 5.04
N ALA A 40 -4.59 9.38 4.29
CA ALA A 40 -5.26 10.31 3.38
C ALA A 40 -5.76 9.63 2.10
N ARG A 41 -5.00 8.67 1.57
CA ARG A 41 -5.32 8.05 0.28
C ARG A 41 -4.72 6.66 0.10
N VAL A 42 -5.46 5.80 -0.59
CA VAL A 42 -5.00 4.48 -1.08
C VAL A 42 -4.94 4.49 -2.60
N ARG A 43 -3.79 4.15 -3.19
CA ARG A 43 -3.58 4.07 -4.65
C ARG A 43 -3.12 2.68 -5.07
N LEU A 44 -3.69 2.16 -6.14
CA LEU A 44 -3.22 0.93 -6.80
C LEU A 44 -2.21 1.32 -7.89
N VAL A 45 -1.00 0.77 -7.83
CA VAL A 45 0.09 1.07 -8.77
C VAL A 45 0.79 -0.23 -9.15
N SER A 46 0.58 -0.69 -10.39
CA SER A 46 1.31 -1.80 -11.03
C SER A 46 1.65 -2.99 -10.12
N GLY A 47 0.65 -3.59 -9.44
CA GLY A 47 0.90 -4.73 -8.54
C GLY A 47 1.05 -4.39 -7.06
N ARG A 48 1.02 -3.10 -6.71
CA ARG A 48 1.26 -2.60 -5.35
C ARG A 48 0.14 -1.65 -4.93
N VAL A 49 0.09 -1.41 -3.63
CA VAL A 49 -0.79 -0.44 -2.99
C VAL A 49 0.08 0.58 -2.28
N GLU A 50 -0.08 1.85 -2.63
CA GLU A 50 0.50 2.97 -1.88
C GLU A 50 -0.55 3.53 -0.93
N ILE A 51 -0.18 3.68 0.35
CA ILE A 51 -0.99 4.30 1.39
C ILE A 51 -0.29 5.59 1.81
N LEU A 52 -0.86 6.72 1.39
CA LEU A 52 -0.26 8.04 1.53
C LEU A 52 -0.65 8.68 2.86
N GLU A 53 0.28 9.44 3.42
CA GLU A 53 0.15 10.16 4.69
C GLU A 53 -0.35 9.23 5.83
N PRO A 54 0.36 8.12 6.10
CA PRO A 54 -0.06 7.17 7.12
C PRO A 54 0.08 7.79 8.53
N LYS A 55 -0.99 7.69 9.32
CA LYS A 55 -0.93 7.95 10.77
C LYS A 55 -0.22 6.78 11.48
N PRO A 56 0.24 6.96 12.74
CA PRO A 56 0.99 5.92 13.47
C PRO A 56 0.30 4.55 13.54
N ASP A 57 -1.03 4.51 13.55
CA ASP A 57 -1.81 3.26 13.65
C ASP A 57 -2.13 2.62 12.28
N ALA A 58 -1.79 3.27 11.17
CA ALA A 58 -2.09 2.79 9.82
C ALA A 58 -1.41 1.44 9.53
N LEU A 59 -0.18 1.26 9.99
CA LEU A 59 0.60 0.03 9.74
C LEU A 59 -0.12 -1.19 10.33
N GLU A 60 -0.52 -1.12 11.60
CA GLU A 60 -1.24 -2.20 12.26
C GLU A 60 -2.58 -2.50 11.56
N ARG A 61 -3.34 -1.46 11.20
CA ARG A 61 -4.63 -1.63 10.49
C ARG A 61 -4.48 -2.33 9.15
N VAL A 62 -3.44 -2.00 8.37
CA VAL A 62 -3.19 -2.60 7.04
C VAL A 62 -2.90 -4.10 7.16
N THR A 63 -2.14 -4.51 8.19
CA THR A 63 -1.81 -5.94 8.39
C THR A 63 -3.04 -6.82 8.66
N ARG A 64 -4.18 -6.23 9.07
CA ARG A 64 -5.43 -6.93 9.33
C ARG A 64 -6.32 -7.07 8.08
N VAL A 65 -5.93 -6.47 6.95
CA VAL A 65 -6.73 -6.51 5.72
C VAL A 65 -6.36 -7.72 4.88
N PHE A 66 -7.29 -8.68 4.75
CA PHE A 66 -7.12 -9.81 3.85
C PHE A 66 -6.85 -9.37 2.41
N GLY A 67 -5.93 -10.07 1.76
CA GLY A 67 -5.44 -9.73 0.42
C GLY A 67 -4.12 -8.97 0.44
N VAL A 68 -3.77 -8.31 1.55
CA VAL A 68 -2.41 -7.80 1.77
C VAL A 68 -1.49 -8.97 2.11
N ALA A 69 -0.40 -9.09 1.36
CA ALA A 69 0.65 -10.11 1.56
C ALA A 69 1.72 -9.63 2.53
N ASN A 70 2.17 -8.39 2.33
CA ASN A 70 3.13 -7.71 3.19
C ASN A 70 2.95 -6.20 3.05
N VAL A 71 3.43 -5.46 4.04
CA VAL A 71 3.45 -4.01 4.05
C VAL A 71 4.80 -3.54 4.59
N ALA A 72 5.38 -2.54 3.93
CA ALA A 72 6.63 -1.91 4.32
C ALA A 72 6.40 -0.40 4.51
N PRO A 73 6.82 0.18 5.64
CA PRO A 73 7.10 1.61 5.73
C PRO A 73 8.25 1.95 4.78
N VAL A 74 8.10 2.98 3.94
CA VAL A 74 9.13 3.36 2.97
C VAL A 74 9.40 4.86 2.98
N LEU A 75 10.60 5.21 2.52
CA LEU A 75 10.98 6.57 2.16
C LEU A 75 10.91 6.71 0.63
N VAL A 76 10.54 7.88 0.15
CA VAL A 76 10.36 8.17 -1.28
C VAL A 76 11.44 9.15 -1.74
N ALA A 77 12.33 8.66 -2.60
CA ALA A 77 13.34 9.47 -3.26
C ALA A 77 12.95 9.76 -4.71
N ARG A 78 13.58 10.78 -5.31
CA ARG A 78 13.60 10.94 -6.76
C ARG A 78 14.33 9.76 -7.41
N ALA A 79 13.98 9.48 -8.67
CA ALA A 79 14.57 8.38 -9.44
C ALA A 79 15.97 8.74 -10.00
N ASP A 80 16.87 9.16 -9.11
CA ASP A 80 18.28 9.40 -9.37
C ASP A 80 19.13 8.89 -8.20
N LEU A 81 20.38 8.52 -8.49
CA LEU A 81 21.23 7.81 -7.54
C LEU A 81 21.53 8.66 -6.30
N ASP A 82 21.81 9.94 -6.50
CA ASP A 82 22.16 10.87 -5.42
C ASP A 82 21.01 11.00 -4.42
N SER A 83 19.77 11.15 -4.90
CA SER A 83 18.59 11.22 -4.04
C SER A 83 18.35 9.91 -3.28
N ILE A 84 18.56 8.75 -3.91
CA ILE A 84 18.38 7.44 -3.27
C ILE A 84 19.38 7.23 -2.14
N VAL A 85 20.64 7.63 -2.34
CA VAL A 85 21.70 7.50 -1.32
C VAL A 85 21.50 8.47 -0.15
N ALA A 86 20.92 9.65 -0.41
CA ALA A 86 20.70 10.67 0.60
C ALA A 86 19.48 10.43 1.51
N THR A 87 18.66 9.42 1.20
CA THR A 87 17.42 9.07 1.92
C THR A 87 17.68 8.00 2.98
#